data_AF-A0A2H1KNM9-F1
#
_entry.id   AF-A0A2H1KNM9-F1
#
_cell.length_a   1.000
_cell.length_b   1.000
_cell.length_c   1.000
_cell.angle_alpha   90.00
_cell.angle_beta   90.00
_cell.angle_gamma   90.00
#
_symmetry.space_group_name_H-M   'P 1'
#
loop_
_entity.id
_entity.type
_entity.pdbx_description
1 polymer ?
#
loop_
_entity_poly.entity_id
_entity_poly.type
_entity_poly.pdbx_seq_one_letter_code
_entity_poly.pdbx_strand_id
1 'polypeptide(L)'
;MYLAHLQAIHARLVEGFYTWGGQLRDTNTGPGGTGIAHCLPEFISDEADRVFGALAGMDYLKGRDRAGFSAGLAWTWGETTAIHPFRDVNTRSQFTLFNQLAVEAGWVIDWNQIDPNVFAHARTVAIYRAPDGLEALLHPALIPVASIRADDLPERMEQAAAEFTCPRPRRDVEALDRELRAALQRRANQLDPDPPFGPPPRRGPGPQDRGLGL
;
A
#
# COMPACT_ATOMS: atom_id res chain seq x y z
N MET A 1 3.89 1.65 -15.36
CA MET A 1 4.89 0.56 -15.17
C MET A 1 4.68 -0.26 -13.90
N TYR A 2 4.10 0.28 -12.81
CA TYR A 2 3.76 -0.50 -11.59
C TYR A 2 2.36 -1.16 -11.62
N LEU A 3 1.36 -0.56 -12.30
CA LEU A 3 0.06 -1.22 -12.52
C LEU A 3 0.22 -2.57 -13.23
N ALA A 4 1.03 -2.62 -14.29
CA ALA A 4 1.33 -3.85 -15.00
C ALA A 4 1.96 -4.91 -14.09
N HIS A 5 2.83 -4.51 -13.15
CA HIS A 5 3.40 -5.42 -12.16
C HIS A 5 2.33 -5.96 -11.20
N LEU A 6 1.44 -5.08 -10.69
CA LEU A 6 0.30 -5.50 -9.88
C LEU A 6 -0.64 -6.46 -10.63
N GLN A 7 -0.88 -6.22 -11.93
CA GLN A 7 -1.64 -7.12 -12.80
C GLN A 7 -0.94 -8.47 -12.99
N ALA A 8 0.38 -8.48 -13.17
CA ALA A 8 1.16 -9.71 -13.31
C ALA A 8 1.15 -10.54 -12.01
N ILE A 9 1.33 -9.89 -10.85
CA ILE A 9 1.16 -10.52 -9.53
C ILE A 9 -0.24 -11.13 -9.44
N HIS A 10 -1.27 -10.36 -9.74
CA HIS A 10 -2.65 -10.84 -9.66
C HIS A 10 -2.90 -12.02 -10.60
N ALA A 11 -2.44 -11.96 -11.85
CA ALA A 11 -2.53 -13.04 -12.83
C ALA A 11 -1.88 -14.33 -12.31
N ARG A 12 -0.69 -14.23 -11.72
CA ARG A 12 0.01 -15.37 -11.14
C ARG A 12 -0.71 -15.96 -9.93
N LEU A 13 -1.26 -15.13 -9.05
CA LEU A 13 -1.97 -15.58 -7.85
C LEU A 13 -3.27 -16.34 -8.15
N VAL A 14 -3.90 -16.07 -9.29
CA VAL A 14 -5.18 -16.68 -9.66
C VAL A 14 -5.07 -17.68 -10.81
N GLU A 15 -3.86 -17.97 -11.27
CA GLU A 15 -3.58 -18.91 -12.34
C GLU A 15 -4.20 -20.27 -12.03
N GLY A 16 -4.94 -20.83 -12.99
CA GLY A 16 -5.65 -22.11 -12.84
C GLY A 16 -6.99 -22.03 -12.09
N PHE A 17 -7.33 -20.88 -11.48
CA PHE A 17 -8.61 -20.69 -10.78
C PHE A 17 -9.55 -19.73 -11.51
N TYR A 18 -9.02 -18.62 -12.03
CA TYR A 18 -9.82 -17.58 -12.68
C TYR A 18 -9.27 -17.22 -14.06
N THR A 19 -10.18 -17.11 -15.04
CA THR A 19 -9.84 -16.73 -16.43
C THR A 19 -9.50 -15.25 -16.60
N TRP A 20 -9.85 -14.42 -15.61
CA TRP A 20 -9.66 -12.97 -15.61
C TRP A 20 -8.40 -12.53 -14.84
N GLY A 21 -7.43 -13.43 -14.67
CA GLY A 21 -6.14 -13.10 -14.06
C GLY A 21 -5.49 -11.87 -14.71
N GLY A 22 -5.08 -10.92 -13.86
CA GLY A 22 -4.52 -9.62 -14.28
C GLY A 22 -5.49 -8.63 -14.93
N GLN A 23 -6.76 -8.99 -15.18
CA GLN A 23 -7.73 -8.08 -15.82
C GLN A 23 -8.34 -7.13 -14.79
N LEU A 24 -8.42 -5.84 -15.14
CA LEU A 24 -9.12 -4.84 -14.33
C LEU A 24 -10.62 -5.14 -14.31
N ARG A 25 -11.28 -4.81 -13.21
CA ARG A 25 -12.73 -4.98 -13.11
C ARG A 25 -13.48 -3.94 -13.94
N ASP A 26 -14.67 -4.33 -14.37
CA ASP A 26 -15.63 -3.58 -15.17
C ASP A 26 -16.92 -3.24 -14.40
N THR A 27 -16.98 -3.61 -13.12
CA THR A 27 -18.15 -3.39 -12.26
C THR A 27 -17.78 -2.60 -11.00
N ASN A 28 -18.76 -1.85 -10.48
CA ASN A 28 -18.60 -1.12 -9.22
C ASN A 28 -18.47 -2.09 -8.04
N THR A 29 -17.59 -1.75 -7.11
CA THR A 29 -17.39 -2.52 -5.89
C THR A 29 -17.22 -1.60 -4.68
N GLY A 30 -17.31 -2.19 -3.50
CA GLY A 30 -17.01 -1.54 -2.22
C GLY A 30 -16.68 -2.60 -1.17
N PRO A 31 -16.06 -2.22 -0.04
CA PRO A 31 -15.89 -3.13 1.09
C PRO A 31 -17.27 -3.55 1.60
N GLY A 32 -17.52 -4.87 1.65
CA GLY A 32 -18.86 -5.42 1.87
C GLY A 32 -19.57 -4.85 3.09
N GLY A 33 -20.83 -4.43 2.92
CA GLY A 33 -21.69 -3.95 4.00
C GLY A 33 -21.33 -2.58 4.59
N THR A 34 -20.32 -1.88 4.06
CA THR A 34 -19.88 -0.57 4.59
C THR A 34 -20.50 0.64 3.91
N GLY A 35 -21.01 0.48 2.68
CA GLY A 35 -21.49 1.60 1.84
C GLY A 35 -20.38 2.47 1.25
N ILE A 36 -19.10 2.15 1.52
CA ILE A 36 -17.94 2.85 0.97
C ILE A 36 -17.72 2.36 -0.48
N ALA A 37 -17.63 3.29 -1.43
CA ALA A 37 -17.33 2.96 -2.82
C ALA A 37 -15.82 2.89 -3.06
N HIS A 38 -15.39 1.91 -3.87
CA HIS A 38 -14.08 1.98 -4.53
C HIS A 38 -14.15 2.89 -5.78
N CYS A 39 -13.01 3.15 -6.40
CA CYS A 39 -12.89 3.85 -7.68
C CYS A 39 -13.87 3.29 -8.74
N LEU A 40 -14.44 4.13 -9.59
CA LEU A 40 -15.26 3.65 -10.70
C LEU A 40 -14.38 2.93 -11.74
N PRO A 41 -14.84 1.83 -12.35
CA PRO A 41 -14.07 1.04 -13.32
C PRO A 41 -13.34 1.85 -14.39
N GLU A 42 -14.02 2.84 -14.96
CA GLU A 42 -13.50 3.72 -16.02
C GLU A 42 -12.29 4.55 -15.59
N PHE A 43 -12.10 4.78 -14.29
CA PHE A 43 -11.01 5.59 -13.74
C PHE A 43 -9.87 4.75 -13.13
N ILE A 44 -9.98 3.42 -13.11
CA ILE A 44 -8.98 2.56 -12.46
C ILE A 44 -7.58 2.77 -13.03
N SER A 45 -7.45 2.85 -14.35
CA SER A 45 -6.15 3.03 -15.00
C SER A 45 -5.54 4.39 -14.66
N ASP A 46 -6.32 5.45 -14.78
CA ASP A 46 -5.87 6.83 -14.53
C ASP A 46 -5.48 7.05 -13.07
N GLU A 47 -6.26 6.52 -12.13
CA GLU A 47 -5.95 6.61 -10.70
C GLU A 47 -4.73 5.76 -10.34
N ALA A 48 -4.57 4.58 -10.93
CA ALA A 48 -3.37 3.78 -10.74
C ALA A 48 -2.12 4.49 -11.28
N ASP A 49 -2.22 5.15 -12.43
CA ASP A 49 -1.12 5.94 -12.99
C ASP A 49 -0.80 7.17 -12.12
N ARG A 50 -1.81 7.84 -11.55
CA ARG A 50 -1.59 8.93 -10.59
C ARG A 50 -0.81 8.43 -9.35
N VAL A 51 -1.28 7.35 -8.73
CA VAL A 51 -0.70 6.81 -7.49
C VAL A 51 0.70 6.26 -7.73
N PHE A 52 0.87 5.38 -8.73
CA PHE A 52 2.17 4.78 -9.01
C PHE A 52 3.14 5.75 -9.70
N GLY A 53 2.64 6.77 -10.38
CA GLY A 53 3.45 7.89 -10.87
C GLY A 53 4.03 8.72 -9.72
N ALA A 54 3.23 9.01 -8.69
CA ALA A 54 3.72 9.65 -7.47
C ALA A 54 4.75 8.79 -6.74
N LEU A 55 4.51 7.48 -6.61
CA LEU A 55 5.47 6.53 -6.03
C LEU A 55 6.81 6.55 -6.79
N ALA A 56 6.77 6.53 -8.11
CA ALA A 56 7.97 6.62 -8.94
C ALA A 56 8.69 7.97 -8.76
N GLY A 57 7.95 9.08 -8.65
CA GLY A 57 8.50 10.39 -8.35
C GLY A 57 9.17 10.50 -6.97
N MET A 58 8.83 9.59 -6.04
CA MET A 58 9.47 9.44 -4.73
C MET A 58 10.62 8.42 -4.72
N ASP A 59 11.12 8.03 -5.90
CA ASP A 59 12.15 6.99 -6.11
C ASP A 59 11.80 5.66 -5.43
N TYR A 60 10.52 5.27 -5.51
CA TYR A 60 10.01 4.04 -4.91
C TYR A 60 10.35 3.90 -3.42
N LEU A 61 10.42 5.05 -2.72
CA LEU A 61 10.73 5.15 -1.29
C LEU A 61 12.13 4.64 -0.91
N LYS A 62 13.04 4.48 -1.86
CA LYS A 62 14.44 4.11 -1.58
C LYS A 62 15.16 5.19 -0.80
N GLY A 63 16.06 4.76 0.10
CA GLY A 63 16.89 5.66 0.91
C GLY A 63 16.12 6.47 1.97
N ARG A 64 14.84 6.19 2.17
CA ARG A 64 14.03 6.82 3.23
C ARG A 64 14.33 6.18 4.58
N ASP A 65 14.31 7.01 5.62
CA ASP A 65 14.30 6.53 6.99
C ASP A 65 12.97 5.83 7.32
N ARG A 66 12.86 5.28 8.53
CA ARG A 66 11.69 4.51 8.95
C ARG A 66 10.40 5.31 8.83
N ALA A 67 10.40 6.57 9.27
CA ALA A 67 9.24 7.44 9.26
C ALA A 67 8.82 7.81 7.82
N GLY A 68 9.78 8.15 6.97
CA GLY A 68 9.48 8.48 5.58
C GLY A 68 9.06 7.28 4.75
N PHE A 69 9.64 6.11 5.00
CA PHE A 69 9.23 4.88 4.35
C PHE A 69 7.82 4.46 4.79
N SER A 70 7.51 4.44 6.10
CA SER A 70 6.19 4.06 6.60
C SER A 70 5.09 4.98 6.08
N ALA A 71 5.32 6.30 6.07
CA ALA A 71 4.36 7.28 5.59
C ALA A 71 4.07 7.11 4.09
N GLY A 72 5.12 7.03 3.26
CA GLY A 72 4.98 6.83 1.82
C GLY A 72 4.33 5.49 1.46
N LEU A 73 4.68 4.42 2.18
CA LEU A 73 4.09 3.09 1.99
C LEU A 73 2.61 3.09 2.38
N ALA A 74 2.27 3.65 3.54
CA ALA A 74 0.89 3.75 4.03
C ALA A 74 0.00 4.53 3.06
N TRP A 75 0.48 5.67 2.56
CA TRP A 75 -0.22 6.46 1.54
C TRP A 75 -0.45 5.64 0.26
N THR A 76 0.60 5.08 -0.30
CA THR A 76 0.50 4.32 -1.56
C THR A 76 -0.43 3.11 -1.42
N TRP A 77 -0.39 2.41 -0.28
CA TRP A 77 -1.25 1.26 0.00
C TRP A 77 -2.71 1.66 0.22
N GLY A 78 -2.95 2.75 0.95
CA GLY A 78 -4.30 3.33 1.13
C GLY A 78 -4.93 3.69 -0.21
N GLU A 79 -4.23 4.46 -1.04
CA GLU A 79 -4.71 4.87 -2.37
C GLU A 79 -4.97 3.65 -3.27
N THR A 80 -4.06 2.66 -3.27
CA THR A 80 -4.26 1.42 -4.05
C THR A 80 -5.45 0.59 -3.54
N THR A 81 -5.74 0.66 -2.22
CA THR A 81 -6.93 0.03 -1.63
C THR A 81 -8.21 0.72 -2.10
N ALA A 82 -8.22 2.05 -2.20
CA ALA A 82 -9.36 2.81 -2.74
C ALA A 82 -9.60 2.53 -4.23
N ILE A 83 -8.54 2.33 -5.02
CA ILE A 83 -8.65 1.94 -6.44
C ILE A 83 -9.33 0.57 -6.58
N HIS A 84 -8.86 -0.42 -5.82
CA HIS A 84 -9.38 -1.79 -5.82
C HIS A 84 -9.53 -2.38 -7.24
N PRO A 85 -8.42 -2.54 -8.00
CA PRO A 85 -8.45 -2.69 -9.46
C PRO A 85 -9.08 -3.99 -9.99
N PHE A 86 -9.15 -5.06 -9.19
CA PHE A 86 -9.56 -6.40 -9.64
C PHE A 86 -10.93 -6.80 -9.09
N ARG A 87 -11.51 -7.87 -9.65
CA ARG A 87 -12.80 -8.43 -9.21
C ARG A 87 -12.72 -9.07 -7.83
N ASP A 88 -11.61 -9.73 -7.52
CA ASP A 88 -11.27 -10.30 -6.21
C ASP A 88 -9.74 -10.35 -6.09
N VAL A 89 -9.21 -10.84 -4.97
CA VAL A 89 -7.78 -11.09 -4.74
C VAL A 89 -6.94 -9.80 -4.70
N ASN A 90 -7.59 -8.63 -4.61
CA ASN A 90 -6.95 -7.32 -4.44
C ASN A 90 -6.02 -7.30 -3.22
N THR A 91 -6.51 -7.72 -2.05
CA THR A 91 -5.75 -7.68 -0.80
C THR A 91 -4.47 -8.53 -0.86
N ARG A 92 -4.52 -9.72 -1.47
CA ARG A 92 -3.35 -10.61 -1.61
C ARG A 92 -2.35 -10.08 -2.65
N SER A 93 -2.86 -9.51 -3.74
CA SER A 93 -2.02 -8.90 -4.78
C SER A 93 -1.27 -7.68 -4.23
N GLN A 94 -1.97 -6.82 -3.48
CA GLN A 94 -1.37 -5.66 -2.81
C GLN A 94 -0.35 -6.10 -1.75
N PHE A 95 -0.67 -7.09 -0.92
CA PHE A 95 0.27 -7.63 0.07
C PHE A 95 1.58 -8.06 -0.58
N THR A 96 1.51 -8.79 -1.70
CA THR A 96 2.70 -9.24 -2.43
C THR A 96 3.48 -8.03 -2.99
N LEU A 97 2.80 -7.11 -3.66
CA LEU A 97 3.42 -5.92 -4.25
C LEU A 97 4.16 -5.07 -3.20
N PHE A 98 3.51 -4.77 -2.08
CA PHE A 98 4.04 -3.84 -1.10
C PHE A 98 5.12 -4.45 -0.22
N ASN A 99 5.11 -5.78 0.01
CA ASN A 99 6.25 -6.45 0.64
C ASN A 99 7.45 -6.51 -0.30
N GLN A 100 7.26 -6.71 -1.61
CA GLN A 100 8.36 -6.60 -2.60
C GLN A 100 8.95 -5.19 -2.62
N LEU A 101 8.09 -4.16 -2.70
CA LEU A 101 8.51 -2.75 -2.64
C LEU A 101 9.30 -2.46 -1.36
N ALA A 102 8.85 -2.97 -0.21
CA ALA A 102 9.56 -2.77 1.04
C ALA A 102 10.97 -3.36 1.02
N VAL A 103 11.13 -4.60 0.55
CA VAL A 103 12.44 -5.25 0.44
C VAL A 103 13.34 -4.46 -0.51
N GLU A 104 12.82 -4.03 -1.67
CA GLU A 104 13.56 -3.21 -2.64
C GLU A 104 13.98 -1.85 -2.08
N ALA A 105 13.25 -1.32 -1.10
CA ALA A 105 13.58 -0.08 -0.39
C ALA A 105 14.48 -0.30 0.84
N GLY A 106 14.86 -1.54 1.15
CA GLY A 106 15.74 -1.87 2.27
C GLY A 106 15.02 -2.19 3.59
N TRP A 107 13.71 -2.46 3.54
CA TRP A 107 12.87 -2.74 4.69
C TRP A 107 12.15 -4.09 4.59
N VAL A 108 11.87 -4.71 5.74
CA VAL A 108 10.97 -5.86 5.88
C VAL A 108 9.87 -5.48 6.86
N ILE A 109 8.64 -5.85 6.54
CA ILE A 109 7.50 -5.68 7.44
C ILE A 109 7.41 -6.93 8.31
N ASP A 110 7.54 -6.77 9.62
CA ASP A 110 7.34 -7.83 10.59
C ASP A 110 5.86 -7.98 10.92
N TRP A 111 5.19 -8.86 10.18
CA TRP A 111 3.77 -9.11 10.32
C TRP A 111 3.37 -9.72 11.67
N ASN A 112 4.32 -10.25 12.46
CA ASN A 112 4.04 -10.68 13.84
C ASN A 112 3.69 -9.52 14.77
N GLN A 113 4.08 -8.30 14.41
CA GLN A 113 3.79 -7.09 15.20
C GLN A 113 2.46 -6.43 14.83
N ILE A 114 1.77 -6.92 13.79
CA ILE A 114 0.56 -6.31 13.25
C ILE A 114 -0.60 -7.29 13.40
N ASP A 115 -1.64 -6.91 14.15
CA ASP A 115 -2.90 -7.66 14.14
C ASP A 115 -3.53 -7.55 12.73
N PRO A 116 -3.74 -8.68 12.03
CA PRO A 116 -4.21 -8.65 10.64
C PRO A 116 -5.64 -8.14 10.46
N ASN A 117 -6.51 -8.28 11.48
CA ASN A 117 -7.85 -7.70 11.44
C ASN A 117 -7.78 -6.19 11.61
N VAL A 118 -6.92 -5.68 12.49
CA VAL A 118 -6.71 -4.23 12.66
C VAL A 118 -6.09 -3.63 11.41
N PHE A 119 -5.16 -4.33 10.76
CA PHE A 119 -4.60 -3.90 9.48
C PHE A 119 -5.65 -3.87 8.36
N ALA A 120 -6.47 -4.90 8.23
CA ALA A 120 -7.58 -4.92 7.27
C ALA A 120 -8.59 -3.79 7.51
N HIS A 121 -8.88 -3.50 8.79
CA HIS A 121 -9.72 -2.38 9.18
C HIS A 121 -9.08 -1.03 8.83
N ALA A 122 -7.81 -0.83 9.18
CA ALA A 122 -7.06 0.39 8.85
C ALA A 122 -7.01 0.64 7.33
N ARG A 123 -6.85 -0.41 6.52
CA ARG A 123 -6.90 -0.31 5.05
C ARG A 123 -8.26 0.14 4.55
N THR A 124 -9.33 -0.34 5.18
CA THR A 124 -10.71 0.05 4.84
C THR A 124 -10.98 1.51 5.24
N VAL A 125 -10.52 1.92 6.43
CA VAL A 125 -10.61 3.30 6.90
C VAL A 125 -9.84 4.26 5.99
N ALA A 126 -8.67 3.85 5.48
CA ALA A 126 -7.84 4.65 4.57
C ALA A 126 -8.50 4.94 3.21
N ILE A 127 -9.63 4.28 2.86
CA ILE A 127 -10.37 4.61 1.64
C ILE A 127 -11.04 6.00 1.74
N TYR A 128 -11.45 6.41 2.95
CA TYR A 128 -12.21 7.64 3.18
C TYR A 128 -11.60 8.56 4.24
N ARG A 129 -10.40 8.24 4.73
CA ARG A 129 -9.61 9.04 5.68
C ARG A 129 -8.14 8.98 5.32
N ALA A 130 -7.34 9.84 5.94
CA ALA A 130 -5.89 9.79 5.85
C ALA A 130 -5.33 8.41 6.27
N PRO A 131 -4.21 7.97 5.67
CA PRO A 131 -3.62 6.65 5.89
C PRO A 131 -2.86 6.53 7.22
N ASP A 132 -2.99 7.49 8.14
CA ASP A 132 -2.26 7.55 9.41
C ASP A 132 -2.43 6.26 10.24
N GLY A 133 -3.61 5.64 10.18
CA GLY A 133 -3.86 4.37 10.84
C GLY A 133 -3.02 3.22 10.29
N LEU A 134 -2.76 3.21 8.97
CA LEU A 134 -1.85 2.25 8.35
C LEU A 134 -0.39 2.55 8.72
N GLU A 135 0.00 3.82 8.66
CA GLU A 135 1.35 4.25 9.05
C GLU A 135 1.67 3.85 10.49
N ALA A 136 0.73 4.08 11.40
CA ALA A 136 0.90 3.78 12.82
C ALA A 136 1.07 2.28 13.12
N LEU A 137 0.54 1.41 12.25
CA LEU A 137 0.75 -0.04 12.33
C LEU A 137 2.05 -0.48 11.65
N LEU A 138 2.36 0.10 10.49
CA LEU A 138 3.54 -0.25 9.69
C LEU A 138 4.84 0.23 10.35
N HIS A 139 4.90 1.47 10.81
CA HIS A 139 6.10 2.11 11.35
C HIS A 139 6.85 1.26 12.40
N PRO A 140 6.20 0.79 13.49
CA PRO A 140 6.89 -0.02 14.49
C PRO A 140 7.34 -1.40 13.96
N ALA A 141 6.65 -1.93 12.95
CA ALA A 141 6.90 -3.25 12.37
C ALA A 141 8.03 -3.27 11.32
N LEU A 142 8.66 -2.13 11.01
CA LEU A 142 9.72 -2.06 10.02
C LEU A 142 11.07 -2.52 10.58
N ILE A 143 11.65 -3.53 9.93
CA ILE A 143 12.98 -4.07 10.20
C ILE A 143 13.90 -3.74 9.01
N PRO A 144 15.09 -3.16 9.22
CA PRO A 144 16.05 -2.96 8.13
C PRO A 144 16.48 -4.31 7.53
N VAL A 145 16.47 -4.46 6.21
CA VAL A 145 16.93 -5.69 5.52
C VAL A 145 18.36 -6.05 5.93
N ALA A 146 19.22 -5.04 6.13
CA ALA A 146 20.61 -5.22 6.58
C ALA A 146 20.74 -5.90 7.96
N SER A 147 19.68 -5.96 8.76
CA SER A 147 19.66 -6.65 10.06
C SER A 147 19.19 -8.11 9.97
N ILE A 148 18.76 -8.56 8.79
CA ILE A 148 18.27 -9.91 8.52
C ILE A 148 19.36 -10.67 7.75
N ARG A 149 19.59 -11.94 8.10
CA ARG A 149 20.50 -12.79 7.32
C ARG A 149 19.86 -13.04 5.95
N ALA A 150 20.64 -12.92 4.88
CA ALA A 150 20.12 -13.03 3.51
C ALA A 150 19.36 -14.34 3.25
N ASP A 151 19.85 -15.45 3.82
CA ASP A 151 19.24 -16.78 3.68
C ASP A 151 17.87 -16.90 4.36
N ASP A 152 17.58 -16.06 5.36
CA ASP A 152 16.33 -16.10 6.13
C ASP A 152 15.21 -15.27 5.47
N LEU A 153 15.54 -14.39 4.54
CA LEU A 153 14.59 -13.45 3.94
C LEU A 153 13.48 -14.15 3.13
N PRO A 154 13.78 -15.14 2.24
CA PRO A 154 12.74 -15.84 1.50
C PRO A 154 11.75 -16.58 2.42
N GLU A 155 12.26 -17.29 3.43
CA GLU A 155 11.44 -18.02 4.40
C GLU A 155 10.52 -17.08 5.18
N ARG A 156 11.04 -15.93 5.64
CA ARG A 156 10.23 -14.89 6.30
C ARG A 156 9.12 -14.36 5.40
N MET A 157 9.40 -14.12 4.13
CA MET A 157 8.39 -13.63 3.17
C MET A 157 7.31 -14.68 2.91
N GLU A 158 7.69 -15.95 2.78
CA GLU A 158 6.77 -17.06 2.59
C GLU A 158 5.87 -17.27 3.81
N GLN A 159 6.45 -17.27 5.01
CA GLN A 159 5.71 -17.38 6.26
C GLN A 159 4.72 -16.22 6.42
N ALA A 160 5.17 -14.98 6.17
CA ALA A 160 4.30 -13.82 6.22
C ALA A 160 3.11 -13.92 5.24
N ALA A 161 3.35 -14.41 4.03
CA ALA A 161 2.28 -14.63 3.04
C ALA A 161 1.30 -15.73 3.49
N ALA A 162 1.80 -16.84 4.03
CA ALA A 162 0.97 -17.92 4.56
C ALA A 162 0.08 -17.46 5.73
N GLU A 163 0.66 -16.74 6.67
CA GLU A 163 -0.07 -16.19 7.82
C GLU A 163 -1.09 -15.15 7.37
N PHE A 164 -0.71 -14.21 6.49
CA PHE A 164 -1.62 -13.17 6.02
C PHE A 164 -2.86 -13.74 5.32
N THR A 165 -2.68 -14.84 4.57
CA THR A 165 -3.76 -15.49 3.82
C THR A 165 -4.61 -16.46 4.63
N CYS A 166 -4.19 -16.79 5.86
CA CYS A 166 -4.96 -17.65 6.75
C CYS A 166 -6.31 -17.02 7.11
N PRO A 167 -7.45 -17.72 6.93
CA PRO A 167 -8.76 -17.25 7.35
C PRO A 167 -8.79 -16.98 8.86
N ARG A 168 -9.40 -15.85 9.24
CA ARG A 168 -9.54 -15.44 10.65
C ARG A 168 -11.00 -15.16 10.99
N PRO A 169 -11.41 -15.39 12.26
CA PRO A 169 -12.74 -15.02 12.71
C PRO A 169 -12.91 -13.50 12.65
N ARG A 170 -14.10 -13.06 12.22
CA ARG A 170 -14.45 -11.64 12.20
C ARG A 170 -14.45 -11.09 13.61
N ARG A 171 -13.89 -9.89 13.76
CA ARG A 171 -13.89 -9.13 15.02
C ARG A 171 -14.91 -7.99 14.90
N ASP A 172 -15.42 -7.58 16.06
CA ASP A 172 -16.33 -6.44 16.18
C ASP A 172 -15.64 -5.13 15.74
N VAL A 173 -16.37 -4.29 15.01
CA VAL A 173 -15.85 -3.05 14.42
C VAL A 173 -15.44 -2.06 15.51
N GLU A 174 -16.20 -1.96 16.62
CA GLU A 174 -15.84 -1.04 17.71
C GLU A 174 -14.54 -1.45 18.39
N ALA A 175 -14.28 -2.75 18.51
CA ALA A 175 -13.00 -3.26 19.00
C ALA A 175 -11.84 -2.90 18.06
N LEU A 176 -12.03 -3.05 16.75
CA LEU A 176 -11.04 -2.66 15.75
C LEU A 176 -10.76 -1.15 15.77
N ASP A 177 -11.81 -0.32 15.92
CA ASP A 177 -11.67 1.14 16.06
C ASP A 177 -10.94 1.55 17.34
N ARG A 178 -11.16 0.85 18.46
CA ARG A 178 -10.40 1.08 19.69
C ARG A 178 -8.91 0.75 19.50
N GLU A 179 -8.61 -0.37 18.88
CA GLU A 179 -7.22 -0.79 18.64
C GLU A 179 -6.49 0.12 17.65
N LEU A 180 -7.17 0.53 16.58
CA LEU A 180 -6.63 1.48 15.62
C LEU A 180 -6.35 2.85 16.27
N ARG A 181 -7.27 3.36 17.09
CA ARG A 181 -7.03 4.58 17.87
C ARG A 181 -5.87 4.43 18.85
N ALA A 182 -5.73 3.27 19.48
CA ALA A 182 -4.60 3.00 20.37
C ALA A 182 -3.27 2.97 19.60
N ALA A 183 -3.23 2.42 18.38
CA ALA A 183 -2.06 2.46 17.51
C ALA A 183 -1.69 3.90 17.14
N LEU A 184 -2.67 4.71 16.71
CA LEU A 184 -2.48 6.14 16.43
C LEU A 184 -1.92 6.90 17.64
N GLN A 185 -2.47 6.67 18.84
CA GLN A 185 -1.99 7.33 20.05
C GLN A 185 -0.55 6.92 20.40
N ARG A 186 -0.22 5.63 20.28
CA ARG A 186 1.17 5.15 20.49
C ARG A 186 2.12 5.82 19.51
N ARG A 187 1.73 5.90 18.24
CA ARG A 187 2.52 6.55 17.20
C ARG A 187 2.73 8.02 17.51
N ALA A 188 1.67 8.75 17.85
CA ALA A 188 1.73 10.16 18.20
C ALA A 188 2.69 10.46 19.37
N ASN A 189 2.73 9.58 20.37
CA ASN A 189 3.63 9.71 21.52
C ASN A 189 5.10 9.41 21.19
N GLN A 190 5.38 8.80 20.04
CA GLN A 190 6.70 8.37 19.57
C GLN A 190 7.14 9.09 18.29
N LEU A 191 6.47 10.19 17.92
CA LEU A 191 6.81 10.97 16.73
C LEU A 191 8.12 11.73 16.94
N ASP A 192 9.11 11.44 16.10
CA ASP A 192 10.17 12.38 15.73
C ASP A 192 9.55 13.54 14.89
N PRO A 193 10.16 14.74 14.84
CA PRO A 193 9.64 15.86 14.05
C PRO A 193 9.52 15.54 12.56
N ASP A 194 8.47 16.07 11.91
CA ASP A 194 8.08 15.74 10.52
C ASP A 194 9.21 15.91 9.49
N PRO A 195 9.53 14.88 8.68
CA PRO A 195 10.17 15.06 7.39
C PRO A 195 9.10 15.34 6.30
N PRO A 196 9.39 16.19 5.30
CA PRO A 196 8.37 16.67 4.36
C PRO A 196 7.99 15.59 3.34
N PHE A 197 6.72 15.22 3.32
CA PHE A 197 6.03 14.73 2.12
C PHE A 197 5.13 15.84 1.59
N GLY A 198 5.76 16.93 1.17
CA GLY A 198 5.11 17.90 0.30
C GLY A 198 4.88 17.27 -1.09
N PRO A 199 3.88 17.75 -1.85
CA PRO A 199 3.65 17.30 -3.21
C PRO A 199 4.91 17.51 -4.08
N PRO A 200 5.10 16.74 -5.17
CA PRO A 200 6.24 16.92 -6.06
C PRO A 200 6.34 18.39 -6.52
N PRO A 201 7.55 18.93 -6.73
CA PRO A 201 7.71 20.30 -7.20
C PRO A 201 6.88 20.50 -8.47
N ARG A 202 6.08 21.57 -8.50
CA ARG A 202 5.38 21.99 -9.73
C ARG A 202 6.42 22.03 -10.83
N ARG A 203 6.18 21.33 -11.95
CA ARG A 203 6.99 21.49 -13.16
C ARG A 203 7.09 22.99 -13.41
N GLY A 204 8.30 23.53 -13.30
CA GLY A 204 8.57 24.91 -13.71
C GLY A 204 8.10 25.10 -15.16
N PRO A 205 7.79 26.34 -15.57
CA PRO A 205 7.38 26.59 -16.94
C PRO A 205 8.42 25.97 -17.88
N GLY A 206 7.94 25.17 -18.84
CA GLY A 206 8.79 24.55 -19.86
C GLY A 206 9.67 25.58 -20.55
N PRO A 207 10.76 25.16 -21.20
CA PRO A 207 11.71 26.09 -21.81
C PRO A 207 10.95 27.07 -22.68
N GLN A 208 11.05 28.36 -22.33
CA GLN A 208 10.55 29.45 -23.12
C GLN A 208 11.06 29.25 -24.54
N ASP A 209 10.10 29.21 -25.45
CA ASP A 209 10.29 29.19 -26.89
C ASP A 209 11.28 30.31 -27.24
N ARG A 210 12.55 29.93 -27.44
CA ARG A 210 13.58 30.86 -27.89
C ARG A 210 13.29 31.09 -29.37
N GLY A 211 12.69 32.25 -29.61
CA GLY A 211 12.49 32.93 -30.89
C GLY A 211 13.11 32.27 -32.12
N LEU A 212 12.25 31.84 -33.02
CA LEU A 212 12.55 31.89 -34.44
C LEU A 212 12.26 33.31 -34.91
N GLY A 213 13.29 34.15 -34.88
CA GLY A 213 13.41 35.25 -35.82
C GLY A 213 13.96 34.70 -37.13
N LEU A 214 13.15 34.74 -38.18
CA LEU A 214 13.45 35.15 -39.56
C LEU A 214 12.18 35.02 -40.40
#